data_AF-A0A949T3J2-F1
#
_entry.id   AF-A0A949T3J2-F1
#
_cell.length_a   1.000
_cell.length_b   1.000
_cell.length_c   1.000
_cell.angle_alpha   90.00
_cell.angle_beta   90.00
_cell.angle_gamma   90.00
#
_symmetry.space_group_name_H-M   'P 1'
#
loop_
_entity.id
_entity.type
_entity.pdbx_description
1 polymer ?
#
loop_
_entity_poly.entity_id
_entity_poly.type
_entity_poly.pdbx_seq_one_letter_code
_entity_poly.pdbx_strand_id
1 'polypeptide(L)'
;MYAVFQSGGKQHRVSEGQVVRLEKLEVATGEKVEFDSVLMVVNGEDVKIGTPVVAGGKVVAEVVSHGRGDKIRIVKFRRRKHSRKQQGHRQWFTEVKITGIQA
;
A
#
# COMPACT_ATOMS: atom_id res chain seq x y z
N MET A 1 15.86 3.31 10.22
CA MET A 1 15.32 1.94 10.12
C MET A 1 14.19 1.93 9.11
N TYR A 2 14.19 0.98 8.16
CA TYR A 2 13.10 0.82 7.19
C TYR A 2 12.78 -0.66 6.97
N ALA A 3 11.57 -0.95 6.50
CA ALA A 3 11.14 -2.27 6.11
C ALA A 3 10.54 -2.27 4.70
N VAL A 4 10.63 -3.41 4.03
CA VAL A 4 9.90 -3.71 2.80
C VAL A 4 8.86 -4.75 3.12
N PHE A 5 7.57 -4.43 2.94
CA PHE A 5 6.47 -5.36 3.18
C PHE A 5 5.54 -5.42 1.97
N GLN A 6 4.74 -6.49 1.90
CA GLN A 6 3.77 -6.70 0.84
C GLN A 6 2.36 -6.34 1.30
N SER A 7 1.64 -5.58 0.49
CA SER A 7 0.20 -5.32 0.67
C SER A 7 -0.46 -5.01 -0.67
N GLY A 8 -1.71 -5.44 -0.86
CA GLY A 8 -2.45 -5.20 -2.11
C GLY A 8 -1.76 -5.73 -3.36
N GLY A 9 -0.97 -6.81 -3.24
CA GLY A 9 -0.18 -7.38 -4.34
C GLY A 9 1.04 -6.56 -4.77
N LYS A 10 1.41 -5.53 -3.99
CA LYS A 10 2.54 -4.62 -4.26
C LYS A 10 3.49 -4.60 -3.07
N GLN A 11 4.72 -4.16 -3.30
CA GLN A 11 5.74 -3.99 -2.26
C GLN A 11 5.92 -2.51 -1.92
N HIS A 12 6.11 -2.23 -0.64
CA HIS A 12 6.27 -0.87 -0.13
C HIS A 12 7.48 -0.81 0.78
N ARG A 13 8.39 0.14 0.51
CA ARG A 13 9.47 0.50 1.43
C ARG A 13 8.99 1.61 2.33
N VAL A 14 9.00 1.37 3.64
CA VAL A 14 8.48 2.32 4.64
C VAL A 14 9.43 2.47 5.81
N SER A 15 9.37 3.65 6.43
CA SER A 15 10.00 3.93 7.72
C SER A 15 8.93 4.20 8.78
N GLU A 16 9.29 4.10 10.06
CA GLU A 16 8.39 4.43 11.16
C GLU A 16 7.94 5.90 11.09
N GLY A 17 6.67 6.15 11.40
CA GLY A 17 6.03 7.47 11.32
C GLY A 17 5.57 7.88 9.92
N GLN A 18 5.96 7.16 8.86
CA GLN A 18 5.58 7.47 7.48
C GLN A 18 4.10 7.14 7.20
N VAL A 19 3.42 8.00 6.45
CA VAL A 19 2.09 7.71 5.90
C VAL A 19 2.24 7.16 4.49
N VAL A 20 1.60 6.02 4.21
CA VAL A 20 1.61 5.35 2.90
C VAL A 20 0.19 5.04 2.45
N ARG A 21 -0.04 5.15 1.14
CA ARG A 21 -1.31 4.78 0.49
C ARG A 21 -1.22 3.36 -0.04
N LEU A 22 -2.16 2.52 0.38
CA LEU A 22 -2.29 1.13 -0.04
C LEU A 22 -3.61 0.94 -0.80
N GLU A 23 -3.78 -0.24 -1.39
CA GLU A 23 -5.11 -0.66 -1.86
C GLU A 23 -6.12 -0.67 -0.70
N LYS A 24 -7.41 -0.63 -1.04
CA LYS A 24 -8.48 -0.56 -0.05
C LYS A 24 -8.41 -1.75 0.92
N LEU A 25 -8.40 -1.46 2.21
CA LEU A 25 -8.54 -2.42 3.31
C LEU A 25 -9.92 -2.26 3.96
N GLU A 26 -10.55 -3.36 4.36
CA GLU A 26 -11.85 -3.35 5.07
C GLU A 26 -11.64 -3.30 6.59
N VAL A 27 -10.94 -2.26 7.04
CA VAL A 27 -10.59 -2.02 8.45
C VAL A 27 -11.06 -0.62 8.83
N ALA A 28 -11.60 -0.42 10.03
CA ALA A 28 -12.13 0.89 10.42
C ALA A 28 -11.00 1.93 10.55
N THR A 29 -11.34 3.20 10.36
CA THR A 29 -10.38 4.30 10.60
C THR A 29 -10.03 4.39 12.08
N GLY A 30 -8.74 4.51 12.41
CA GLY A 30 -8.21 4.47 13.77
C GLY A 30 -7.86 3.08 14.29
N GLU A 31 -8.22 2.01 13.56
CA GLU A 31 -7.80 0.65 13.92
C GLU A 31 -6.37 0.35 13.47
N LYS A 32 -5.74 -0.57 14.18
CA LYS A 32 -4.40 -1.06 13.88
C LYS A 32 -4.47 -2.18 12.85
N VAL A 33 -3.54 -2.15 11.91
CA VAL A 33 -3.32 -3.19 10.90
C VAL A 33 -1.90 -3.71 11.05
N GLU A 34 -1.79 -5.03 11.05
CA GLU A 34 -0.53 -5.73 11.18
C GLU A 34 -0.19 -6.42 9.86
N PHE A 35 1.04 -6.23 9.40
CA PHE A 35 1.56 -6.87 8.19
C PHE A 35 2.70 -7.83 8.57
N ASP A 36 2.39 -9.12 8.53
CA ASP A 36 3.35 -10.19 8.83
C ASP A 36 4.24 -10.54 7.63
N SER A 37 3.81 -10.17 6.42
CA SER A 37 4.58 -10.40 5.18
C SER A 37 5.65 -9.33 4.97
N VAL A 38 6.66 -9.34 5.85
CA VAL A 38 7.84 -8.48 5.76
C VAL A 38 8.94 -9.20 4.99
N LEU A 39 9.41 -8.59 3.91
CA LEU A 39 10.38 -9.15 2.97
C LEU A 39 11.82 -8.78 3.37
N MET A 40 11.99 -7.60 3.96
CA MET A 40 13.31 -7.06 4.32
C MET A 40 13.17 -6.08 5.46
N VAL A 41 14.11 -6.08 6.40
CA VAL A 41 14.27 -5.04 7.43
C VAL A 41 15.71 -4.56 7.45
N VAL A 42 15.90 -3.24 7.50
CA VAL A 42 17.22 -2.60 7.56
C VAL A 42 17.30 -1.66 8.75
N ASN A 43 18.29 -1.91 9.60
CA ASN A 43 18.62 -1.08 10.74
C ASN A 43 20.11 -0.68 10.70
N GLY A 44 20.42 0.37 9.93
CA GLY A 44 21.82 0.79 9.76
C GLY A 44 22.60 -0.23 8.94
N GLU A 45 23.62 -0.84 9.56
CA GLU A 45 24.45 -1.87 8.94
C GLU A 45 23.80 -3.26 8.99
N ASP A 46 22.83 -3.47 9.89
CA ASP A 46 22.12 -4.75 10.02
C ASP A 46 21.00 -4.86 8.97
N VAL A 47 21.19 -5.79 8.03
CA VAL A 47 20.25 -6.06 6.93
C VAL A 47 19.70 -7.48 7.07
N LYS A 48 18.41 -7.61 7.41
CA LYS A 48 17.68 -8.88 7.42
C LYS A 48 16.93 -9.04 6.10
N ILE A 49 17.30 -10.04 5.31
CA ILE A 49 16.64 -10.39 4.05
C ILE A 49 15.86 -11.68 4.27
N GLY A 50 14.55 -11.66 3.98
CA GLY A 50 13.67 -12.82 4.12
C GLY A 50 13.82 -13.81 2.96
N THR A 51 13.66 -15.11 3.27
CA THR A 51 13.61 -16.18 2.27
C THR A 51 12.41 -17.09 2.54
N PRO A 52 11.17 -16.74 2.15
CA PRO A 52 10.72 -15.54 1.43
C PRO A 52 10.33 -14.35 2.32
N VAL A 53 10.13 -14.57 3.63
CA VAL A 53 9.77 -13.54 4.62
C VAL A 53 10.79 -13.52 5.76
N VAL A 54 10.94 -12.38 6.44
CA VAL A 54 11.76 -12.27 7.65
C VAL A 54 11.01 -12.91 8.80
N ALA A 55 11.57 -13.96 9.41
CA ALA A 55 10.93 -14.67 10.52
C ALA A 55 10.76 -13.73 11.72
N GLY A 56 9.51 -13.56 12.18
CA GLY A 56 9.17 -12.62 13.26
C GLY A 56 9.13 -11.14 12.84
N GLY A 57 9.36 -10.84 11.57
CA GLY A 57 9.24 -9.50 11.02
C GLY A 57 7.78 -9.06 10.96
N LYS A 58 7.46 -7.89 11.54
CA LYS A 58 6.10 -7.37 11.59
C LYS A 58 6.08 -5.87 11.40
N VAL A 59 5.25 -5.37 10.50
CA VAL A 59 4.99 -3.92 10.37
C VAL A 59 3.62 -3.62 10.95
N VAL A 60 3.59 -2.77 11.97
CA VAL A 60 2.35 -2.29 12.59
C VAL A 60 2.04 -0.91 12.03
N ALA A 61 0.80 -0.73 11.60
CA ALA A 61 0.30 0.53 11.07
C ALA A 61 -1.08 0.87 11.64
N GLU A 62 -1.47 2.13 11.57
CA GLU A 62 -2.79 2.62 11.95
C GLU A 62 -3.50 3.18 10.72
N VAL A 63 -4.78 2.88 10.55
CA VAL A 63 -5.57 3.41 9.44
C VAL A 63 -5.90 4.88 9.71
N VAL A 64 -5.36 5.78 8.90
CA VAL A 64 -5.60 7.23 9.00
C VAL A 64 -6.87 7.64 8.26
N SER A 65 -7.06 7.13 7.05
CA SER A 65 -8.21 7.52 6.23
C SER A 65 -8.52 6.50 5.14
N HIS A 66 -9.78 6.51 4.69
CA HIS A 66 -10.20 5.85 3.45
C HIS A 66 -10.64 6.90 2.44
N GLY A 67 -10.24 6.71 1.19
CA GLY A 67 -10.48 7.71 0.17
C GLY A 67 -10.65 7.15 -1.22
N ARG A 68 -10.99 8.06 -2.14
CA ARG A 68 -11.00 7.81 -3.58
C ARG A 68 -10.07 8.78 -4.26
N GLY A 69 -9.16 8.27 -5.08
CA GLY A 69 -8.23 9.08 -5.84
C GLY A 69 -8.92 10.01 -6.84
N ASP A 70 -8.09 10.77 -7.54
CA ASP A 70 -8.56 11.70 -8.57
C ASP A 70 -9.27 10.97 -9.70
N LYS A 71 -10.19 11.69 -10.36
CA LYS A 71 -11.01 11.12 -11.43
C LYS A 71 -10.17 10.95 -12.69
N ILE A 72 -9.91 9.70 -13.06
CA ILE A 72 -9.31 9.31 -14.33
C ILE A 72 -10.40 9.31 -15.41
N ARG A 73 -10.16 9.98 -16.54
CA ARG A 73 -11.08 9.98 -17.69
C ARG A 73 -10.55 9.02 -18.75
N ILE A 74 -11.31 7.98 -19.06
CA ILE A 74 -11.02 7.01 -20.11
C ILE A 74 -11.88 7.34 -21.33
N VAL A 75 -11.23 7.61 -22.46
CA VAL A 75 -11.90 7.83 -23.76
C VAL A 75 -11.54 6.68 -24.68
N LYS A 76 -12.54 5.99 -25.24
CA LYS A 76 -12.35 4.98 -26.28
C LYS A 76 -13.05 5.45 -27.54
N PHE A 77 -12.30 5.60 -28.63
CA PHE A 77 -12.78 6.09 -29.91
C PHE A 77 -12.29 5.18 -31.04
N ARG A 78 -13.19 4.80 -31.95
CA ARG A 78 -12.84 4.03 -33.16
C ARG A 78 -13.18 4.86 -34.39
N ARG A 79 -12.15 5.37 -35.06
CA ARG A 79 -12.28 6.23 -36.25
C ARG A 79 -13.12 5.54 -37.33
N ARG A 80 -13.97 6.31 -38.03
CA ARG A 80 -14.81 5.84 -39.16
C ARG A 80 -15.78 4.69 -38.83
N LYS A 81 -16.03 4.41 -37.55
CA LYS A 81 -16.94 3.34 -37.09
C LYS A 81 -18.11 3.85 -36.25
N HIS A 82 -18.41 5.15 -36.33
CA HIS A 82 -19.46 5.81 -35.52
C HIS A 82 -19.44 5.35 -34.04
N SER A 83 -18.23 5.25 -33.47
CA SER A 83 -18.03 4.65 -32.15
C SER A 83 -17.11 5.52 -31.30
N ARG A 84 -17.68 6.06 -30.22
CA ARG A 84 -17.02 6.84 -29.19
C ARG A 84 -17.69 6.55 -27.85
N LYS A 85 -16.92 6.30 -26.80
CA LYS A 85 -17.39 6.21 -25.42
C LYS A 85 -16.42 6.89 -24.45
N GLN A 86 -16.96 7.39 -23.35
CA GLN A 86 -16.19 8.01 -22.28
C GLN A 86 -16.63 7.42 -20.94
N GLN A 87 -15.69 7.18 -20.04
CA GLN A 87 -15.94 6.63 -18.71
C GLN A 87 -15.03 7.33 -17.70
N GLY A 88 -15.53 7.58 -16.49
CA GLY A 88 -14.72 8.01 -15.36
C GLY A 88 -14.38 6.84 -14.44
N HIS A 89 -13.17 6.83 -13.87
CA HIS A 89 -12.77 5.92 -12.80
C HIS A 89 -12.20 6.72 -11.63
N ARG A 90 -12.46 6.26 -10.40
CA ARG A 90 -11.81 6.76 -9.18
C ARG A 90 -11.49 5.55 -8.30
N GLN A 91 -10.21 5.24 -8.18
CA GLN A 91 -9.71 4.10 -7.41
C GLN A 91 -9.83 4.37 -5.91
N TRP A 92 -10.25 3.37 -5.16
CA TRP A 92 -10.26 3.42 -3.69
C TRP A 92 -8.86 3.21 -3.15
N PHE A 93 -8.55 3.85 -2.02
CA PHE A 93 -7.30 3.64 -1.30
C PHE A 93 -7.52 3.72 0.21
N THR A 94 -6.58 3.16 0.96
CA THR A 94 -6.48 3.30 2.41
C THR A 94 -5.15 3.95 2.74
N GLU A 95 -5.18 5.04 3.49
CA GLU A 95 -3.99 5.65 4.07
C GLU A 95 -3.70 5.02 5.42
N VAL A 96 -2.48 4.52 5.57
CA VAL A 96 -2.01 3.97 6.83
C VAL A 96 -0.75 4.71 7.28
N LYS A 97 -0.63 4.95 8.58
CA LYS A 97 0.57 5.49 9.21
C LYS A 97 1.32 4.35 9.87
N ILE A 98 2.59 4.18 9.52
CA ILE A 98 3.42 3.13 10.13
C ILE A 98 3.77 3.53 11.55
N THR A 99 3.38 2.71 12.53
CA THR A 99 3.60 2.96 13.95
C THR A 99 4.78 2.17 14.51
N GLY A 100 5.20 1.09 13.86
CA GLY A 100 6.33 0.31 14.32
C GLY A 100 6.80 -0.74 13.32
N ILE A 101 8.08 -1.07 13.40
CA ILE A 101 8.72 -2.12 12.62
C ILE A 101 9.42 -3.07 13.59
N GLN A 102 8.98 -4.33 13.61
CA GLN A 102 9.58 -5.42 14.37
C GLN A 102 10.36 -6.32 13.41
N ALA A 103 11.49 -6.86 13.86
CA ALA A 103 12.51 -7.48 13.01
C ALA A 103 13.05 -8.78 13.59
#